data_AF-A0ABD1IJG6-F1
#
_entry.id   AF-A0ABD1IJG6-F1
#
_cell.length_a   1.000
_cell.length_b   1.000
_cell.length_c   1.000
_cell.angle_alpha   90.00
_cell.angle_beta   90.00
_cell.angle_gamma   90.00
#
_symmetry.space_group_name_H-M   'P 1'
#
loop_
_entity.id
_entity.type
_entity.pdbx_description
1 polymer ?
#
loop_
_entity_poly.entity_id
_entity_poly.type
_entity_poly.pdbx_seq_one_letter_code
_entity_poly.pdbx_strand_id
1 'polypeptide(L)'
;MGGTVVNLTLIDLPGLTNVAVEGQPETIVQDREMMVRSYVEKTNCIILAISPANQDIATSDAIKLAREVDATGERLTKLDLMDKGTNALDVLEGRSYRLVYPWVGIVNRSQADIIKNVGMIAARQKEREYFESSPEYGH
;
A
#
# COMPACT_ATOMS: atom_id res chain seq x y z
N MET A 1 22.88 7.98 21.65
CA MET A 1 21.53 8.55 21.88
C MET A 1 20.53 7.49 21.48
N GLY A 2 19.80 6.92 22.45
CA GLY A 2 18.79 5.90 22.17
C GLY A 2 17.58 6.54 21.51
N GLY A 3 17.27 6.11 20.29
CA GLY A 3 16.07 6.58 19.58
C GLY A 3 14.83 6.23 20.39
N THR A 4 13.93 7.19 20.54
CA THR A 4 12.61 7.02 21.14
C THR A 4 11.85 5.97 20.34
N VAL A 5 11.83 4.73 20.83
CA VAL A 5 11.00 3.68 20.24
C VAL A 5 9.57 3.95 20.70
N VAL A 6 8.73 4.36 19.77
CA VAL A 6 7.28 4.43 19.99
C VAL A 6 6.72 3.02 20.08
N ASN A 7 5.89 2.76 21.08
CA ASN A 7 5.19 1.49 21.21
C ASN A 7 4.14 1.39 20.10
N LEU A 8 4.49 0.68 19.03
CA LEU A 8 3.64 0.43 17.88
C LEU A 8 3.41 -1.07 17.73
N THR A 9 2.19 -1.43 17.34
CA THR A 9 1.86 -2.80 16.90
C THR A 9 1.60 -2.76 15.41
N LEU A 10 2.42 -3.46 14.63
CA LEU A 10 2.18 -3.69 13.20
C LEU A 10 1.52 -5.05 13.03
N ILE A 11 0.46 -5.09 12.23
CA ILE A 11 -0.27 -6.32 11.88
C ILE A 11 -0.22 -6.44 10.37
N ASP A 12 0.38 -7.52 9.88
CA ASP A 12 0.36 -7.87 8.46
C ASP A 12 -0.88 -8.73 8.18
N LEU A 13 -1.64 -8.37 7.15
CA LEU A 13 -2.93 -8.97 6.83
C LEU A 13 -2.88 -9.60 5.43
N PRO A 14 -3.61 -10.70 5.21
CA PRO A 14 -3.64 -11.33 3.89
C PRO A 14 -4.20 -10.38 2.84
N GLY A 15 -3.67 -10.47 1.61
CA GLY A 15 -4.20 -9.72 0.47
C GLY A 15 -5.66 -10.09 0.17
N LEU A 16 -6.46 -9.07 -0.15
CA LEU A 16 -7.84 -9.23 -0.61
C LEU A 16 -7.78 -9.77 -2.05
N THR A 17 -8.03 -11.06 -2.24
CA THR A 17 -8.02 -11.71 -3.57
C THR A 17 -9.43 -12.10 -3.97
N ASN A 18 -9.85 -11.74 -5.18
CA ASN A 18 -11.20 -12.01 -5.68
C ASN A 18 -11.41 -13.41 -6.29
N VAL A 19 -10.38 -14.27 -6.27
CA VAL A 19 -10.44 -15.59 -6.92
C VAL A 19 -9.87 -16.66 -5.99
N ALA A 20 -10.65 -17.71 -5.79
CA ALA A 20 -10.18 -18.95 -5.17
C ALA A 20 -9.33 -19.72 -6.19
N VAL A 21 -8.12 -20.11 -5.80
CA VAL A 21 -7.29 -20.99 -6.63
C VAL A 21 -7.65 -22.46 -6.36
N GLU A 22 -7.32 -23.34 -7.30
CA GLU A 22 -7.62 -24.78 -7.19
C GLU A 22 -7.09 -25.35 -5.86
N GLY A 23 -7.96 -26.04 -5.12
CA GLY A 23 -7.66 -26.60 -3.80
C GLY A 23 -8.00 -25.70 -2.61
N GLN A 24 -8.49 -24.46 -2.82
CA GLN A 24 -9.02 -23.62 -1.73
C GLN A 24 -10.52 -23.83 -1.52
N PRO A 25 -11.03 -23.66 -0.28
CA PRO A 25 -12.46 -23.62 -0.03
C PRO A 25 -13.14 -22.50 -0.81
N GLU A 26 -14.39 -22.70 -1.21
CA GLU A 26 -15.20 -21.66 -1.88
C GLU A 26 -15.36 -20.39 -1.00
N THR A 27 -15.27 -20.54 0.33
CA THR A 27 -15.39 -19.45 1.31
C THR A 27 -14.12 -18.62 1.48
N ILE A 28 -12.99 -19.01 0.90
CA ILE A 28 -11.68 -18.40 1.22
C ILE A 28 -11.63 -16.88 1.03
N VAL A 29 -12.35 -16.36 0.02
CA VAL A 29 -12.43 -14.93 -0.25
C VAL A 29 -13.16 -14.20 0.89
N GLN A 30 -14.31 -14.75 1.30
CA GLN A 30 -15.11 -14.21 2.41
C GLN A 30 -14.37 -14.32 3.74
N ASP A 31 -13.70 -15.44 3.99
CA ASP A 31 -12.95 -15.67 5.23
C ASP A 31 -11.77 -14.69 5.36
N ARG A 32 -11.05 -14.42 4.26
CA ARG A 32 -10.00 -13.40 4.21
C ARG A 32 -10.56 -12.02 4.50
N GLU A 33 -11.64 -11.64 3.81
CA GLU A 33 -12.25 -10.32 4.01
C GLU A 33 -12.72 -10.12 5.46
N MET A 34 -13.40 -11.12 6.04
CA MET A 34 -13.87 -11.09 7.42
C MET A 34 -12.69 -10.99 8.41
N MET A 35 -11.60 -11.71 8.14
CA MET A 35 -10.38 -11.61 8.93
C MET A 35 -9.83 -10.19 8.89
N VAL A 36 -9.65 -9.59 7.70
CA VAL A 36 -9.13 -8.22 7.56
C VAL A 36 -10.03 -7.21 8.28
N ARG A 37 -11.35 -7.29 8.07
CA ARG A 37 -12.37 -6.43 8.73
C ARG A 37 -12.25 -6.43 10.24
N SER A 38 -12.07 -7.61 10.85
CA SER A 38 -11.93 -7.75 12.31
C SER A 38 -10.75 -6.95 12.92
N TYR A 39 -9.76 -6.57 12.10
CA TYR A 39 -8.66 -5.69 12.51
C TYR A 39 -8.93 -4.23 12.17
N VAL A 40 -9.36 -3.92 10.96
CA VAL A 40 -9.45 -2.52 10.47
C VAL A 40 -10.68 -1.76 10.98
N GLU A 41 -11.73 -2.45 11.44
CA GLU A 41 -12.92 -1.82 12.05
C GLU A 41 -12.62 -1.17 13.42
N LYS A 42 -11.51 -1.54 14.07
CA LYS A 42 -11.11 -0.97 15.36
C LYS A 42 -10.75 0.51 15.20
N THR A 43 -11.34 1.36 16.03
CA THR A 43 -11.20 2.83 15.91
C THR A 43 -9.80 3.37 16.17
N ASN A 44 -8.97 2.61 16.89
CA ASN A 44 -7.57 2.92 17.17
C ASN A 44 -6.59 2.30 16.15
N CYS A 45 -7.09 1.71 15.06
CA CYS A 45 -6.27 1.14 14.00
C CYS A 45 -5.98 2.21 12.94
N ILE A 46 -4.70 2.41 12.62
CA ILE A 46 -4.32 3.12 11.40
C ILE A 46 -4.33 2.11 10.27
N ILE A 47 -5.13 2.40 9.24
CA ILE A 47 -5.16 1.57 8.04
C ILE A 47 -3.95 1.94 7.19
N LEU A 48 -3.43 1.01 6.40
CA LEU A 48 -2.42 1.28 5.40
C LEU A 48 -2.89 0.65 4.10
N ALA A 49 -3.79 1.34 3.40
CA ALA A 49 -4.40 0.81 2.18
C ALA A 49 -3.46 0.93 1.00
N ILE A 50 -2.72 -0.15 0.75
CA ILE A 50 -1.68 -0.27 -0.27
C ILE A 50 -2.30 -0.63 -1.62
N SER A 51 -2.02 0.16 -2.65
CA SER A 51 -2.50 -0.08 -4.02
C SER A 51 -1.36 0.09 -5.03
N PRO A 52 -1.14 -0.87 -5.95
CA PRO A 52 -0.13 -0.75 -7.00
C PRO A 52 -0.38 0.47 -7.88
N ALA A 53 0.65 1.25 -8.19
CA ALA A 53 0.52 2.44 -9.03
C ALA A 53 0.12 2.11 -10.47
N ASN A 54 0.38 0.88 -10.93
CA ASN A 54 0.12 0.44 -12.30
C ASN A 54 -1.33 -0.03 -12.55
N GLN A 55 -2.16 0.00 -11.52
CA GLN A 55 -3.58 -0.33 -11.60
C GLN A 55 -4.42 0.92 -11.33
N ASP A 56 -5.65 0.92 -11.83
CA ASP A 56 -6.60 1.98 -11.53
C ASP A 56 -6.93 1.95 -10.03
N ILE A 57 -6.69 3.07 -9.34
CA ILE A 57 -6.95 3.20 -7.91
C ILE A 57 -8.43 2.99 -7.59
N ALA A 58 -9.33 3.29 -8.53
CA ALA A 58 -10.76 3.05 -8.38
C ALA A 58 -11.12 1.56 -8.26
N THR A 59 -10.23 0.66 -8.73
CA THR A 59 -10.40 -0.79 -8.61
C THR A 59 -9.72 -1.38 -7.37
N SER A 60 -9.09 -0.56 -6.53
CA SER A 60 -8.38 -1.07 -5.36
C SER A 60 -9.33 -1.52 -4.25
N ASP A 61 -9.33 -2.83 -3.98
CA ASP A 61 -10.09 -3.43 -2.87
C ASP A 61 -9.64 -2.87 -1.51
N ALA A 62 -8.35 -2.56 -1.35
CA ALA A 62 -7.83 -1.97 -0.11
C ALA A 62 -8.42 -0.57 0.16
N ILE A 63 -8.53 0.28 -0.88
CA ILE A 63 -9.15 1.60 -0.76
C ILE A 63 -10.66 1.47 -0.54
N LYS A 64 -11.32 0.57 -1.26
CA LYS A 64 -12.75 0.30 -1.07
C LYS A 64 -13.04 -0.08 0.38
N LEU A 65 -12.30 -1.06 0.93
CA LEU A 65 -12.46 -1.50 2.30
C LEU A 65 -12.17 -0.37 3.30
N ALA A 66 -11.09 0.39 3.10
CA ALA A 66 -10.73 1.50 3.97
C ALA A 66 -11.86 2.54 4.07
N ARG A 67 -12.51 2.89 2.95
CA ARG A 67 -13.65 3.83 2.94
C ARG A 67 -14.88 3.30 3.66
N GLU A 68 -15.14 2.00 3.56
CA GLU A 68 -16.30 1.38 4.20
C GLU A 68 -16.20 1.40 5.72
N VAL A 69 -14.99 1.25 6.26
CA VAL A 69 -14.74 1.24 7.72
C VAL A 69 -14.31 2.61 8.27
N ASP A 70 -13.86 3.52 7.41
CA ASP A 70 -13.45 4.89 7.75
C ASP A 70 -13.96 5.91 6.71
N ALA A 71 -15.24 6.27 6.83
CA ALA A 71 -15.87 7.21 5.90
C ALA A 71 -15.34 8.67 6.02
N THR A 72 -14.73 9.04 7.16
CA THR A 72 -14.15 10.38 7.35
C THR A 72 -12.77 10.51 6.73
N GLY A 73 -12.08 9.39 6.48
CA GLY A 73 -10.72 9.36 5.93
C GLY A 73 -9.67 9.87 6.92
N GLU A 74 -9.97 9.88 8.21
CA GLU A 74 -9.08 10.34 9.27
C GLU A 74 -8.00 9.31 9.65
N ARG A 75 -8.12 8.07 9.16
CA ARG A 75 -7.15 6.99 9.31
C ARG A 75 -6.39 6.86 7.99
N LEU A 76 -5.06 7.00 8.07
CA LEU A 76 -4.17 7.12 6.91
C LEU A 76 -4.39 6.02 5.85
N THR A 77 -4.08 6.30 4.60
CA THR A 77 -3.92 5.31 3.52
C THR A 77 -2.63 5.67 2.77
N LYS A 78 -1.85 4.69 2.33
CA LYS A 78 -0.60 4.94 1.58
C LYS A 78 -0.59 4.12 0.30
N LEU A 79 -0.18 4.73 -0.81
CA LEU A 79 0.07 4.02 -2.06
C LEU A 79 1.39 3.26 -1.94
N ASP A 80 1.46 2.00 -2.33
CA ASP A 80 2.76 1.40 -2.58
C ASP A 80 2.86 0.96 -4.03
N LEU A 81 4.09 1.03 -4.54
CA LEU A 81 4.56 0.42 -5.79
C LEU A 81 4.43 1.32 -6.99
N MET A 82 5.38 2.23 -7.12
CA MET A 82 5.72 2.86 -8.39
C MET A 82 6.75 2.00 -9.12
N ASP A 83 6.31 1.30 -10.16
CA ASP A 83 7.21 0.57 -11.05
C ASP A 83 7.68 1.46 -12.21
N LYS A 84 8.77 1.05 -12.87
CA LYS A 84 9.25 1.75 -14.08
C LYS A 84 8.21 1.66 -15.20
N GLY A 85 7.78 2.81 -15.72
CA GLY A 85 6.82 2.91 -16.81
C GLY A 85 5.38 3.25 -16.38
N THR A 86 5.17 3.50 -15.09
CA THR A 86 3.87 3.90 -14.56
C THR A 86 3.85 5.38 -14.20
N ASN A 87 2.86 6.11 -14.71
CA ASN A 87 2.60 7.49 -14.32
C ASN A 87 1.43 7.53 -13.35
N ALA A 88 1.73 7.68 -12.05
CA ALA A 88 0.73 7.83 -11.00
C ALA A 88 0.67 9.27 -10.47
N LEU A 89 1.16 10.25 -11.23
CA LEU A 89 1.21 11.65 -10.82
C LEU A 89 -0.19 12.19 -10.47
N ASP A 90 -1.21 11.85 -11.25
CA ASP A 90 -2.59 12.26 -10.97
C ASP A 90 -3.13 11.70 -9.64
N VAL A 91 -2.70 10.50 -9.26
CA VAL A 91 -3.04 9.90 -7.97
C VAL A 91 -2.27 10.61 -6.87
N LEU A 92 -0.94 10.73 -7.01
CA LEU A 92 -0.06 11.34 -6.01
C LEU A 92 -0.43 12.80 -5.70
N GLU A 93 -0.81 13.58 -6.71
CA GLU A 93 -1.29 14.95 -6.54
C GLU A 93 -2.75 15.04 -6.03
N GLY A 94 -3.44 13.91 -5.88
CA GLY A 94 -4.83 13.85 -5.43
C GLY A 94 -5.83 14.37 -6.46
N ARG A 95 -5.46 14.39 -7.76
CA ARG A 95 -6.35 14.77 -8.88
C ARG A 95 -7.34 13.64 -9.20
N SER A 96 -6.88 12.40 -9.26
CA SER A 96 -7.75 11.23 -9.54
C SER A 96 -8.57 10.80 -8.32
N TYR A 97 -7.95 10.81 -7.14
CA TYR A 97 -8.61 10.42 -5.89
C TYR A 97 -8.02 11.22 -4.74
N ARG A 98 -8.86 12.06 -4.12
CA ARG A 98 -8.43 12.92 -3.02
C ARG A 98 -8.58 12.20 -1.68
N LEU A 99 -7.50 12.18 -0.92
CA LEU A 99 -7.45 11.73 0.46
C LEU A 99 -7.31 12.93 1.40
N VAL A 100 -7.70 12.75 2.67
CA VAL A 100 -7.46 13.74 3.73
C VAL A 100 -5.95 13.87 4.00
N TYR A 101 -5.24 12.74 4.02
CA TYR A 101 -3.78 12.71 4.05
C TYR A 101 -3.24 12.48 2.64
N PRO A 102 -2.21 13.24 2.21
CA PRO A 102 -1.64 13.06 0.88
C PRO A 102 -1.15 11.63 0.65
N TRP A 103 -1.23 11.22 -0.60
CA TRP A 103 -0.60 9.99 -1.05
C TRP A 103 0.91 10.05 -0.82
N VAL A 104 1.48 8.89 -0.49
CA VAL A 104 2.92 8.69 -0.41
C VAL A 104 3.26 7.63 -1.44
N GLY A 105 4.17 7.92 -2.36
CA GLY A 105 4.69 6.93 -3.30
C GLY A 105 5.94 6.25 -2.73
N ILE A 106 6.05 4.93 -2.88
CA ILE A 106 7.25 4.17 -2.52
C ILE A 106 7.69 3.22 -3.63
N VAL A 107 8.99 2.92 -3.65
CA VAL A 107 9.61 1.95 -4.57
C VAL A 107 10.19 0.80 -3.76
N ASN A 108 9.51 -0.35 -3.81
CA ASN A 108 9.93 -1.55 -3.10
C ASN A 108 10.96 -2.37 -3.91
N ARG A 109 11.58 -3.36 -3.25
CA ARG A 109 12.44 -4.33 -3.92
C ARG A 109 11.64 -5.14 -4.93
N SER A 110 12.14 -5.24 -6.14
CA SER A 110 11.61 -6.16 -7.16
C SER A 110 11.82 -7.62 -6.77
N GLN A 111 11.12 -8.54 -7.43
CA GLN A 111 11.33 -9.99 -7.25
C GLN A 111 12.79 -10.38 -7.51
N ALA A 112 13.44 -9.77 -8.52
CA ALA A 112 14.85 -9.99 -8.82
C ALA A 112 15.77 -9.50 -7.69
N ASP A 113 15.44 -8.39 -7.04
CA ASP A 113 16.20 -7.86 -5.91
C ASP A 113 16.04 -8.73 -4.66
N ILE A 114 14.85 -9.31 -4.44
CA ILE A 114 14.60 -10.28 -3.38
C ILE A 114 15.44 -11.54 -3.61
N ILE A 115 15.42 -12.10 -4.81
CA ILE A 115 16.21 -13.30 -5.18
C ILE A 115 17.72 -13.04 -4.99
N LYS A 116 18.18 -11.82 -5.29
CA LYS A 116 19.58 -11.40 -5.12
C LYS A 116 19.93 -10.97 -3.69
N ASN A 117 19.00 -11.06 -2.73
CA ASN A 117 19.19 -10.60 -1.35
C ASN A 117 19.71 -9.16 -1.25
N VAL A 118 19.17 -8.25 -2.08
CA VAL A 118 19.54 -6.83 -2.03
C VAL A 118 19.17 -6.26 -0.66
N GLY A 119 20.17 -5.69 0.02
CA GLY A 119 20.02 -5.10 1.35
C GLY A 119 19.13 -3.85 1.35
N MET A 120 18.48 -3.58 2.48
CA MET A 120 17.53 -2.45 2.62
C MET A 120 18.16 -1.08 2.37
N ILE A 121 19.44 -0.89 2.69
CA ILE A 121 20.16 0.36 2.42
C ILE A 121 20.24 0.60 0.91
N ALA A 122 20.61 -0.42 0.13
CA ALA A 122 20.67 -0.34 -1.31
C ALA A 122 19.27 -0.16 -1.94
N ALA A 123 18.24 -0.83 -1.39
CA ALA A 123 16.86 -0.64 -1.85
C ALA A 123 16.37 0.81 -1.67
N ARG A 124 16.64 1.43 -0.52
CA ARG A 124 16.31 2.84 -0.26
C ARG A 124 17.09 3.80 -1.15
N GLN A 125 18.34 3.47 -1.46
CA GLN A 125 19.14 4.27 -2.39
C GLN A 125 18.53 4.23 -3.80
N LYS A 126 18.12 3.03 -4.28
CA LYS A 126 17.41 2.90 -5.55
C LYS A 126 16.08 3.65 -5.59
N GLU A 127 15.32 3.63 -4.49
CA GLU A 127 14.07 4.41 -4.37
C GLU A 127 14.34 5.90 -4.52
N ARG A 128 15.33 6.43 -3.80
CA ARG A 128 15.74 7.84 -3.92
C ARG A 128 16.16 8.18 -5.35
N GLU A 129 17.03 7.36 -5.95
CA GLU A 129 17.49 7.56 -7.32
C GLU A 129 16.34 7.53 -8.33
N TYR A 130 15.33 6.68 -8.12
CA TYR A 130 14.13 6.65 -8.96
C TYR A 130 13.41 8.00 -8.91
N PHE A 131 13.08 8.50 -7.73
CA PHE A 131 12.35 9.77 -7.60
C PHE A 131 13.17 10.99 -8.05
N GLU A 132 14.49 11.01 -7.80
CA GLU A 132 15.37 12.11 -8.21
C GLU A 132 15.61 12.15 -9.73
N SER A 133 15.62 10.98 -10.40
CA SER A 133 15.91 10.88 -11.84
C SER A 133 14.66 10.86 -12.72
N SER A 134 13.48 10.60 -12.15
CA SER A 134 12.21 10.62 -12.88
C SER A 134 11.77 12.04 -13.22
N PRO A 135 11.65 12.40 -14.51
CA PRO A 135 11.19 13.73 -14.94
C PRO A 135 9.83 14.12 -14.38
N GLU A 136 8.96 13.13 -14.15
CA GLU A 136 7.60 13.31 -13.65
C GLU A 136 7.52 13.53 -12.13
N TYR A 137 8.57 13.16 -11.38
CA TYR A 137 8.57 13.18 -9.90
C TYR A 137 9.67 14.06 -9.29
N GLY A 138 10.63 14.54 -10.09
CA GLY A 138 11.77 15.36 -9.66
C GLY A 138 11.43 16.84 -9.45
N HIS A 139 10.53 17.15 -8.51
CA HIS A 139 10.18 18.52 -8.09
C HIS A 139 10.72 18.86 -6.70
#